data_AF-A0AAN9T5L5-F1
#
_entry.id   AF-A0AAN9T5L5-F1
#
_cell.length_a   1.000
_cell.length_b   1.000
_cell.length_c   1.000
_cell.angle_alpha   90.00
_cell.angle_beta   90.00
_cell.angle_gamma   90.00
#
_symmetry.space_group_name_H-M   'P 1'
#
loop_
_entity.id
_entity.type
_entity.pdbx_description
1 polymer ?
#
loop_
_entity_poly.entity_id
_entity_poly.type
_entity_poly.pdbx_seq_one_letter_code
_entity_poly.pdbx_strand_id
1 'polypeptide(L)'
;MAATEDTRASFYSMGPQTLRVSAELFVLNRIRLCDRLKKHGGVENNAIVLLQGGSLLNLYDTDVEYVFRQVTLVVSYMTPPGPLSNRVKPGISSVNET
;
A
#
# COMPACT_ATOMS: atom_id res chain seq x y z
N MET A 1 30.08 -8.54 -19.34
CA MET A 1 28.75 -7.96 -19.62
C MET A 1 28.23 -7.41 -18.32
N ALA A 2 28.19 -6.08 -18.22
CA ALA A 2 27.92 -5.37 -16.97
C ALA A 2 26.47 -5.59 -16.53
N ALA A 3 26.28 -6.06 -15.30
CA ALA A 3 25.02 -5.88 -14.59
C ALA A 3 24.90 -4.37 -14.31
N THR A 4 24.08 -3.69 -15.08
CA THR A 4 23.71 -2.30 -14.80
C THR A 4 23.00 -2.27 -13.45
N GLU A 5 23.64 -1.59 -12.52
CA GLU A 5 23.23 -1.40 -11.14
C GLU A 5 21.94 -0.57 -11.10
N ASP A 6 20.80 -1.28 -11.09
CA ASP A 6 19.46 -0.70 -11.12
C ASP A 6 19.19 -0.01 -9.78
N THR A 7 19.30 1.32 -9.78
CA THR A 7 19.12 2.15 -8.59
C THR A 7 17.64 2.13 -8.17
N ARG A 8 17.29 1.24 -7.23
CA ARG A 8 16.06 1.23 -6.40
C ARG A 8 14.69 1.10 -7.09
N ALA A 9 14.59 0.51 -8.29
CA ALA A 9 13.28 0.17 -8.85
C ALA A 9 12.70 -1.08 -8.17
N SER A 10 11.66 -0.91 -7.35
CA SER A 10 10.94 -2.03 -6.70
C SER A 10 9.85 -2.58 -7.61
N PHE A 11 9.80 -3.90 -7.81
CA PHE A 11 8.83 -4.57 -8.66
C PHE A 11 8.02 -5.61 -7.88
N TYR A 12 6.75 -5.76 -8.23
CA TYR A 12 5.93 -6.90 -7.85
C TYR A 12 5.97 -7.96 -8.95
N SER A 13 6.25 -9.21 -8.59
CA SER A 13 6.24 -10.37 -9.48
C SER A 13 5.93 -11.62 -8.66
N MET A 14 5.24 -12.59 -9.26
CA MET A 14 4.90 -13.87 -8.62
C MET A 14 5.81 -15.03 -9.09
N GLY A 15 6.79 -14.75 -9.94
CA GLY A 15 7.74 -15.74 -10.43
C GLY A 15 8.49 -15.31 -11.69
N PRO A 16 9.32 -16.20 -12.26
CA PRO A 16 10.19 -15.87 -13.39
C PRO A 16 9.43 -15.53 -14.69
N GLN A 17 8.26 -16.12 -14.90
CA GLN A 17 7.43 -15.92 -16.10
C GLN A 17 6.26 -14.96 -15.88
N THR A 18 6.12 -14.38 -14.69
CA THR A 18 5.04 -13.43 -14.41
C THR A 18 5.47 -12.01 -14.72
N LEU A 19 4.52 -11.18 -15.17
CA LEU A 19 4.79 -9.77 -15.47
C LEU A 19 5.32 -9.05 -14.22
N ARG A 20 6.46 -8.38 -14.38
CA ARG A 20 7.03 -7.51 -13.35
C ARG A 20 6.32 -6.17 -13.38
N VAL A 21 5.56 -5.87 -12.33
CA VAL A 21 4.85 -4.60 -12.19
C VAL A 21 5.71 -3.62 -11.39
N SER A 22 6.11 -2.51 -12.00
CA SER A 22 6.91 -1.48 -11.34
C SER A 22 6.09 -0.71 -10.30
N ALA A 23 6.69 -0.41 -9.14
CA ALA A 23 6.12 0.46 -8.12
C ALA A 23 5.91 1.91 -8.60
N GLU A 24 6.65 2.34 -9.62
CA GLU A 24 6.52 3.67 -10.23
C GLU A 24 5.12 3.92 -10.81
N LEU A 25 4.42 2.86 -11.21
CA LEU A 25 3.03 2.92 -11.67
C LEU A 25 2.14 3.63 -10.63
N PHE A 26 2.30 3.27 -9.35
CA PHE A 26 1.50 3.84 -8.26
C PHE A 26 1.93 5.27 -7.91
N VAL A 27 3.22 5.60 -8.07
CA VAL A 27 3.74 6.98 -7.94
C VAL A 27 3.04 7.89 -8.95
N LEU A 28 2.99 7.46 -10.22
CA LEU A 28 2.35 8.20 -11.29
C LEU A 28 0.86 8.43 -11.02
N ASN A 29 0.15 7.44 -10.48
CA ASN A 29 -1.26 7.57 -10.12
C ASN A 29 -1.47 8.62 -9.02
N ARG A 30 -0.61 8.66 -7.99
CA ARG A 30 -0.69 9.68 -6.93
C ARG A 30 -0.46 11.09 -7.48
N ILE A 31 0.50 11.26 -8.38
CA ILE A 31 0.76 12.55 -9.04
C ILE A 31 -0.48 13.00 -9.81
N ARG A 32 -1.04 12.13 -10.65
CA ARG A 32 -2.26 12.41 -11.44
C ARG A 32 -3.46 12.77 -10.57
N LEU A 33 -3.63 12.10 -9.44
CA LEU A 33 -4.69 12.40 -8.48
C LEU A 33 -4.50 13.79 -7.89
N CYS A 34 -3.32 14.09 -7.35
CA CYS A 34 -3.01 15.40 -6.77
C CYS A 34 -3.18 16.53 -7.78
N ASP A 35 -2.73 16.35 -9.02
CA ASP A 35 -2.87 17.36 -10.07
C ASP A 35 -4.33 17.64 -10.43
N ARG A 36 -5.17 16.60 -10.47
CA ARG A 36 -6.61 16.76 -10.71
C ARG A 36 -7.30 17.46 -9.55
N LEU A 37 -6.96 17.11 -8.30
CA LEU A 37 -7.52 17.73 -7.11
C LEU A 37 -7.18 19.24 -7.04
N LYS A 38 -5.93 19.61 -7.32
CA LYS A 38 -5.52 21.02 -7.37
C LYS A 38 -6.26 21.81 -8.44
N LYS A 39 -6.55 21.20 -9.59
CA LYS A 39 -7.27 21.85 -10.72
C LYS A 39 -8.77 22.02 -10.46
N HIS A 40 -9.38 21.18 -9.63
CA HIS A 40 -10.82 21.25 -9.34
C HIS A 40 -11.21 22.48 -8.51
N GLY A 41 -10.25 23.19 -7.91
CA GLY A 41 -10.48 24.50 -7.26
C GLY A 41 -11.25 24.46 -5.93
N GLY A 42 -11.51 23.27 -5.38
CA GLY A 42 -12.22 23.07 -4.10
C GLY A 42 -11.35 22.53 -2.98
N VAL A 43 -10.02 22.50 -3.16
CA VAL A 43 -9.07 21.90 -2.22
C VAL A 43 -8.17 22.97 -1.65
N GLU A 44 -8.13 23.06 -0.32
CA GLU A 44 -7.28 24.00 0.39
C GLU A 44 -5.79 23.71 0.19
N ASN A 45 -4.95 24.73 0.33
CA ASN A 45 -3.51 24.55 0.33
C ASN A 45 -3.09 23.61 1.47
N ASN A 46 -2.16 22.69 1.18
CA ASN A 46 -1.67 21.65 2.11
C ASN A 46 -2.72 20.60 2.55
N ALA A 47 -3.82 20.43 1.82
CA ALA A 47 -4.74 19.32 2.07
C ALA A 47 -4.05 17.95 1.91
N ILE A 48 -4.47 16.98 2.74
CA ILE A 48 -3.94 15.62 2.76
C ILE A 48 -5.04 14.64 2.34
N VAL A 49 -4.70 13.70 1.46
CA VAL A 49 -5.60 12.59 1.08
C VAL A 49 -5.37 11.43 2.04
N LEU A 50 -6.38 11.08 2.83
CA LEU A 50 -6.38 9.92 3.71
C LEU A 50 -7.15 8.77 3.06
N LEU A 51 -6.47 7.64 2.86
CA LEU A 51 -7.08 6.42 2.31
C LEU A 51 -7.06 5.31 3.36
N GLN A 52 -8.21 4.72 3.63
CA GLN A 52 -8.31 3.57 4.53
C GLN A 52 -8.10 2.27 3.76
N GLY A 53 -7.18 1.43 4.23
CA GLY A 53 -6.95 0.08 3.70
C GLY A 53 -8.12 -0.87 3.97
N GLY A 54 -8.15 -1.99 3.25
CA GLY A 54 -9.09 -3.07 3.55
C GLY A 54 -8.74 -3.77 4.87
N SER A 55 -9.75 -4.34 5.51
CA SER A 55 -9.62 -5.24 6.65
C SER A 55 -9.85 -6.70 6.24
N LEU A 56 -9.29 -7.63 7.00
CA LEU A 56 -9.65 -9.04 6.90
C LEU A 56 -11.10 -9.25 7.34
N LEU A 57 -11.75 -10.24 6.75
CA LEU A 57 -13.12 -10.61 7.09
C LEU A 57 -13.18 -12.11 7.35
N ASN A 58 -13.78 -12.45 8.48
CA ASN A 58 -14.04 -13.83 8.86
C ASN A 58 -15.31 -14.33 8.17
N LEU A 59 -15.33 -15.64 7.91
CA LEU A 59 -16.48 -16.37 7.42
C LEU A 59 -17.42 -16.58 8.61
N TYR A 60 -18.47 -15.77 8.67
CA TYR A 60 -19.43 -15.75 9.77
C TYR A 60 -18.75 -15.46 11.12
N ASP A 61 -19.09 -16.24 12.14
CA ASP A 61 -18.55 -16.24 13.50
C ASP A 61 -17.40 -17.25 13.68
N THR A 62 -16.92 -17.85 12.59
CA THR A 62 -15.81 -18.80 12.63
C THR A 62 -14.46 -18.10 12.48
N ASP A 63 -13.39 -18.74 12.96
CA ASP A 63 -12.00 -18.28 12.76
C ASP A 63 -11.48 -18.54 11.33
N VAL A 64 -12.36 -18.86 10.37
CA VAL A 64 -11.98 -19.07 8.97
C VAL A 64 -12.00 -17.72 8.25
N GLU A 65 -10.89 -17.30 7.68
CA GLU A 65 -10.79 -16.01 6.98
C GLU A 65 -11.04 -16.14 5.46
N TYR A 66 -11.69 -15.14 4.86
CA TYR A 66 -11.69 -14.98 3.41
C TYR A 66 -10.30 -14.57 2.89
N VAL A 67 -9.99 -14.95 1.65
CA VAL A 67 -8.76 -14.48 0.99
C VAL A 67 -8.78 -12.97 0.88
N PHE A 68 -7.81 -12.33 1.55
CA PHE A 68 -7.68 -10.88 1.53
C PHE A 68 -7.45 -10.35 0.11
N ARG A 69 -8.26 -9.35 -0.26
CA ARG A 69 -8.04 -8.55 -1.46
C ARG A 69 -8.17 -7.09 -1.08
N GLN A 70 -7.09 -6.35 -1.32
CA GLN A 70 -7.05 -4.93 -1.01
C GLN A 70 -8.04 -4.16 -1.89
N VAL A 71 -8.68 -3.14 -1.32
CA VAL A 71 -9.66 -2.30 -2.01
C VAL A 71 -9.03 -1.52 -3.18
N THR A 72 -9.71 -1.52 -4.33
CA THR A 72 -9.18 -1.05 -5.63
C THR A 72 -8.62 0.37 -5.57
N LEU A 73 -9.29 1.28 -4.86
CA LEU A 73 -8.82 2.66 -4.74
C LEU A 73 -7.44 2.69 -4.07
N VAL A 74 -7.25 1.98 -2.97
CA VAL A 74 -5.96 1.91 -2.28
C VAL A 74 -4.92 1.15 -3.09
N VAL A 75 -5.29 0.04 -3.75
CA VAL A 75 -4.39 -0.71 -4.65
C VAL A 75 -3.86 0.17 -5.76
N SER A 76 -4.68 1.06 -6.31
CA SER A 76 -4.29 1.94 -7.41
C SER A 76 -3.28 3.01 -7.01
N TYR A 77 -3.19 3.36 -5.72
CA TYR A 77 -2.37 4.47 -5.24
C TYR A 77 -1.25 4.06 -4.27
N MET A 78 -1.29 2.87 -3.67
CA MET A 78 -0.22 2.36 -2.82
C MET A 78 0.71 1.43 -3.58
N THR A 79 2.01 1.57 -3.32
CA THR A 79 2.99 0.53 -3.64
C THR A 79 2.73 -0.69 -2.76
N PRO A 80 2.83 -1.93 -3.28
CA PRO A 80 2.80 -3.10 -2.41
C PRO A 80 3.90 -2.97 -1.34
N PRO A 81 3.64 -3.38 -0.09
CA PRO A 81 4.69 -3.41 0.91
C PRO A 81 5.83 -4.27 0.37
N GLY A 82 7.06 -3.72 0.37
CA GLY A 82 8.27 -4.54 0.21
C GLY A 82 8.29 -5.66 1.25
N PRO A 83 9.17 -6.68 1.08
CA PRO A 83 9.20 -7.84 1.95
C PRO A 83 9.27 -7.38 3.41
N LEU A 84 8.36 -7.91 4.23
CA LEU A 84 8.22 -7.59 5.64
C LEU A 84 9.48 -8.04 6.39
N SER A 85 10.51 -7.20 6.39
CA SER A 85 11.61 -7.32 7.35
C SER A 85 11.15 -6.68 8.66
N ASN A 86 10.75 -7.54 9.59
CA ASN A 86 10.63 -7.32 11.03
C ASN A 86 10.05 -5.96 11.47
N ARG A 87 8.72 -5.82 11.33
CA ARG A 87 7.99 -4.81 12.11
C ARG A 87 7.73 -5.37 13.51
N VAL A 88 8.56 -4.96 14.47
CA VAL A 88 8.33 -5.14 15.91
C VAL A 88 6.91 -4.63 16.23
N LYS A 89 6.06 -5.50 16.78
CA LYS A 89 4.76 -5.09 17.32
C LYS A 89 5.03 -4.17 18.52
N PRO A 90 4.52 -2.93 18.57
CA PRO A 90 4.61 -2.13 19.79
C PRO A 90 3.79 -2.85 20.87
N GLY A 91 4.46 -3.18 21.97
CA GLY A 91 3.86 -3.83 23.13
C GLY A 91 2.76 -2.95 23.73
N ILE A 92 1.62 -3.57 23.99
CA ILE A 92 0.58 -3.03 24.85
C ILE A 92 1.20 -2.96 26.24
N SER A 93 1.47 -1.75 26.73
CA SER A 93 1.79 -1.54 28.15
C SER A 93 0.54 -1.81 28.96
N SER A 94 0.64 -2.77 29.86
CA SER A 94 -0.31 -3.02 30.93
C SER A 94 -0.54 -1.72 31.70
N VAL A 95 -1.80 -1.27 31.73
CA VAL A 95 -2.24 -0.21 32.64
C VAL A 95 -2.36 -0.87 34.00
N ASN A 96 -1.53 -0.42 34.94
CA ASN A 96 -1.51 -0.93 36.30
C ASN A 96 -2.77 -0.46 37.04
N GLU A 97 -3.43 -1.40 37.70
CA GLU A 97 -4.46 -1.16 38.71
C GLU A 97 -3.94 -0.23 39.82
N THR A 98 -4.81 0.65 40.31
CA THR A 98 -4.74 1.24 41.65
C THR A 98 -6.15 1.39 42.17
#